data_AF-B4WQ55-F1
#
_entry.id   AF-B4WQ55-F1
#
_cell.length_a   1.000
_cell.length_b   1.000
_cell.length_c   1.000
_cell.angle_alpha   90.00
_cell.angle_beta   90.00
_cell.angle_gamma   90.00
#
_symmetry.space_group_name_H-M   'P 1'
#
loop_
_entity.id
_entity.type
_entity.pdbx_description
1 polymer ?
#
loop_
_entity_poly.entity_id
_entity_poly.type
_entity_poly.pdbx_seq_one_letter_code
_entity_poly.pdbx_strand_id
1 'polypeptide(L)' 'MRRDSIFFHLFQQYPQLLFDLLPTPPDNAADYNHDVPLRG' A
#
# COMPACT_ATOMS: atom_id res chain seq x y z
N MET A 1 -9.59 6.77 2.83
CA MET A 1 -9.81 6.13 4.15
C MET A 1 -9.45 7.13 5.24
N ARG A 2 -10.16 7.18 6.37
CA ARG A 2 -9.76 8.05 7.50
C ARG A 2 -8.38 7.59 8.00
N ARG A 3 -7.46 8.53 8.22
CA ARG A 3 -6.11 8.27 8.77
C ARG A 3 -6.13 7.59 10.14
N ASP A 4 -7.23 7.72 10.88
CA ASP A 4 -7.33 7.18 12.24
C ASP A 4 -7.98 5.79 12.28
N SER A 5 -8.31 5.22 11.12
CA SER A 5 -8.91 3.90 11.06
C SER A 5 -7.86 2.83 11.31
N ILE A 6 -8.24 1.76 12.01
CA ILE A 6 -7.38 0.56 12.13
C ILE A 6 -6.99 0.02 10.75
N PHE A 7 -7.88 0.14 9.75
CA PHE A 7 -7.58 -0.22 8.36
C PHE A 7 -6.48 0.64 7.76
N PHE A 8 -6.41 1.92 8.12
CA PHE A 8 -5.34 2.81 7.65
C PHE A 8 -3.99 2.42 8.25
N HIS A 9 -3.95 2.11 9.55
CA HIS A 9 -2.73 1.66 10.22
C HIS A 9 -2.24 0.30 9.68
N LEU A 10 -3.17 -0.64 9.47
CA LEU A 10 -2.86 -1.93 8.85
C LEU A 10 -2.34 -1.77 7.42
N PHE A 11 -2.91 -0.83 6.66
CA PHE A 11 -2.41 -0.53 5.32
C PHE A 11 -1.00 0.09 5.34
N GLN A 12 -0.69 0.98 6.29
CA GLN A 12 0.67 1.51 6.44
C GLN A 12 1.68 0.41 6.80
N GLN A 13 1.31 -0.54 7.65
CA GLN A 13 2.19 -1.64 8.08
C GLN A 13 2.30 -2.75 7.01
N TYR A 14 1.24 -2.98 6.24
CA TYR A 14 1.14 -4.06 5.25
C TYR A 14 0.53 -3.55 3.93
N PRO A 15 1.23 -2.67 3.19
CA PRO A 15 0.69 -2.09 1.96
C PRO A 15 0.47 -3.16 0.87
N GLN A 16 1.24 -4.26 0.91
CA GLN A 16 1.13 -5.35 -0.06
C GLN A 16 -0.17 -6.14 0.04
N LEU A 17 -0.82 -6.12 1.21
CA LEU A 17 -2.07 -6.82 1.47
C LEU A 17 -3.19 -6.37 0.52
N LEU A 18 -3.12 -5.13 0.04
CA LEU A 18 -4.08 -4.59 -0.93
C LEU A 18 -3.86 -5.17 -2.34
N PHE A 19 -2.61 -5.46 -2.72
CA PHE A 19 -2.27 -6.07 -4.00
C PHE A 19 -2.58 -7.56 -4.02
N ASP A 20 -2.42 -8.25 -2.90
CA ASP A 20 -2.78 -9.68 -2.76
C ASP A 20 -4.29 -9.94 -2.94
N LEU A 21 -5.12 -8.90 -2.70
CA LEU A 21 -6.57 -8.96 -2.89
C LEU A 21 -6.99 -8.66 -4.34
N LEU A 22 -6.07 -8.20 -5.20
CA LEU A 22 -6.37 -7.93 -6.60
C LEU A 22 -6.29 -9.24 -7.41
N PRO A 23 -7.30 -9.55 -8.25
CA PRO A 23 -7.24 -10.71 -9.13
C PRO A 23 -6.12 -10.62 -10.18
N THR A 24 -5.67 -9.40 -10.48
CA THR A 24 -4.52 -9.11 -11.34
C THR A 24 -3.74 -7.94 -10.75
N PRO A 25 -2.72 -8.20 -9.91
CA PRO A 25 -1.86 -7.15 -9.38
C PRO A 25 -0.97 -6.58 -10.50
N PRO A 26 -0.57 -5.30 -10.43
CA PRO A 26 0.38 -4.71 -11.37
C PRO A 26 1.79 -5.27 -11.14
N ASP A 27 2.61 -5.36 -12.19
CA ASP A 27 3.96 -5.97 -12.14
C ASP A 27 4.90 -5.31 -11.13
N ASN A 28 4.71 -4.01 -10.88
CA ASN A 28 5.48 -3.21 -9.92
C ASN A 28 4.87 -3.19 -8.50
N ALA A 29 3.89 -4.05 -8.20
CA ALA A 29 3.30 -4.14 -6.85
C ALA A 29 4.34 -4.51 -5.78
N ALA A 30 5.35 -5.30 -6.14
CA ALA A 30 6.46 -5.66 -5.28
C ALA A 30 7.33 -4.45 -4.89
N ASP A 31 7.39 -3.45 -5.76
CA ASP A 31 8.22 -2.25 -5.60
C ASP A 31 7.48 -1.09 -4.94
N TYR A 32 6.20 -1.30 -4.56
CA TYR A 32 5.42 -0.26 -3.90
C TYR A 32 6.00 0.08 -2.54
N ASN A 33 6.54 1.29 -2.42
CA ASN A 33 7.14 1.79 -1.20
C ASN A 33 6.54 3.15 -0.85
N HIS A 34 5.68 3.18 0.17
CA HIS A 34 4.97 4.39 0.62
C HIS A 34 5.88 5.42 1.28
N ASP A 35 7.08 5.00 1.69
CA ASP A 35 8.10 5.86 2.30
C ASP A 35 8.97 6.60 1.28
N VAL A 36 8.82 6.33 -0.02
CA VAL A 36 9.59 7.06 -1.03
C VAL A 36 9.00 8.47 -1.17
N PRO A 37 9.72 9.52 -0.73
CA PRO A 37 9.26 10.88 -0.96
C PRO A 37 9.25 11.13 -2.47
N LEU A 38 8.14 11.67 -2.99
CA LEU A 38 8.08 12.18 -4.35
C LEU A 38 9.15 13.27 -4.48
N ARG A 39 10.33 12.91 -5.00
CA ARG A 39 11.37 13.89 -5.31
C ARG A 39 10.91 14.65 -6.54
N GLY A 40 10.51 15.90 -6.31
CA GLY A 40 10.46 16.93 -7.35
C GLY A 40 11.86 17.40 -7.73
#